data_AF-A0A6N6MSF0-F1
#
_entry.id   AF-A0A6N6MSF0-F1
#
_cell.length_a   1.000
_cell.length_b   1.000
_cell.length_c   1.000
_cell.angle_alpha   90.00
_cell.angle_beta   90.00
_cell.angle_gamma   90.00
#
_symmetry.space_group_name_H-M   'P 1'
#
loop_
_entity.id
_entity.type
_entity.pdbx_description
1 polymer ?
#
loop_
_entity_poly.entity_id
_entity_poly.type
_entity_poly.pdbx_seq_one_letter_code
_entity_poly.pdbx_strand_id
1 'polypeptide(L)'
;MAKMDDQTKLKSDAAEVTAKIVGSYEKLAGKFREKSQRAAERVKTAKGESKRAMHRRRFELYGDAAQDLDERVQAVRTRHEQSSE
;
A
#
# COMPACT_ATOMS: atom_id res chain seq x y z
N MET A 1 20.55 33.44 -10.90
CA MET A 1 20.82 32.40 -9.89
C MET A 1 19.57 32.03 -9.08
N ALA A 2 18.71 32.97 -8.66
CA ALA A 2 17.49 32.66 -7.87
C ALA A 2 16.53 31.58 -8.44
N LYS A 3 16.34 31.49 -9.78
CA LYS A 3 15.42 30.51 -10.39
C LYS A 3 15.89 29.05 -10.29
N MET A 4 17.20 28.80 -10.18
CA MET A 4 17.75 27.43 -10.06
C MET A 4 17.60 26.87 -8.64
N ASP A 5 17.69 27.73 -7.63
CA ASP A 5 17.48 27.36 -6.23
C ASP A 5 16.01 26.99 -5.97
N ASP A 6 15.06 27.75 -6.54
CA ASP A 6 13.63 27.45 -6.42
C ASP A 6 13.25 26.10 -7.05
N GLN A 7 13.81 25.77 -8.22
CA GLN A 7 13.55 24.49 -8.88
C GLN A 7 14.11 23.30 -8.10
N THR A 8 15.28 23.47 -7.49
CA THR A 8 15.91 22.43 -6.65
C THR A 8 15.11 22.18 -5.38
N LYS A 9 14.63 23.26 -4.75
CA LYS A 9 13.75 23.19 -3.58
C LYS A 9 12.44 22.47 -3.89
N LEU A 10 11.78 22.82 -5.00
CA LEU A 10 10.54 22.17 -5.43
C LEU A 10 10.72 20.66 -5.66
N LYS A 11 11.84 20.23 -6.26
CA LYS A 11 12.16 18.80 -6.43
C LYS A 11 12.32 18.09 -5.08
N SER A 12 13.01 18.70 -4.12
CA SER A 12 13.18 18.16 -2.77
C SER A 12 11.84 18.01 -2.05
N ASP A 13 11.01 19.06 -2.07
CA ASP A 13 9.70 19.07 -1.41
C ASP A 13 8.78 17.99 -2.02
N ALA A 14 8.80 17.85 -3.36
CA ALA A 14 8.05 16.81 -4.06
C ALA A 14 8.52 15.39 -3.70
N ALA A 15 9.83 15.18 -3.58
CA ALA A 15 10.41 13.90 -3.16
C ALA A 15 10.00 13.55 -1.71
N GLU A 16 10.03 14.53 -0.80
CA GLU A 16 9.63 14.34 0.60
C GLU A 16 8.14 13.97 0.70
N VAL A 17 7.26 14.69 -0.01
CA VAL A 17 5.83 14.40 -0.03
C VAL A 17 5.57 13.01 -0.62
N THR A 18 6.25 12.67 -1.71
CA THR A 18 6.15 11.34 -2.34
C THR A 18 6.56 10.24 -1.37
N ALA A 19 7.67 10.41 -0.65
CA ALA A 19 8.13 9.46 0.36
C ALA A 19 7.09 9.27 1.49
N LYS A 20 6.45 10.34 1.95
CA LYS A 20 5.37 10.28 2.97
C LYS A 20 4.14 9.52 2.46
N ILE A 21 3.77 9.72 1.19
CA ILE A 21 2.64 9.01 0.55
C ILE A 21 2.96 7.52 0.46
N VAL A 22 4.13 7.16 -0.07
CA VAL A 22 4.58 5.77 -0.19
C VAL A 22 4.58 5.09 1.18
N GLY A 23 5.22 5.70 2.17
CA GLY A 23 5.27 5.14 3.53
C GLY A 23 3.89 4.98 4.17
N SER A 24 2.91 5.80 3.81
CA SER A 24 1.53 5.66 4.29
C SER A 24 0.81 4.49 3.63
N TYR A 25 0.99 4.31 2.32
CA TYR A 25 0.45 3.16 1.59
C TYR A 25 1.06 1.85 2.06
N GLU A 26 2.37 1.78 2.25
CA GLU A 26 3.04 0.57 2.75
C GLU A 26 2.54 0.17 4.14
N LYS A 27 2.38 1.15 5.06
CA LYS A 27 1.79 0.91 6.38
C LYS A 27 0.37 0.37 6.29
N LEU A 28 -0.44 0.92 5.38
CA LEU A 28 -1.82 0.50 5.21
C LEU A 28 -1.91 -0.91 4.57
N ALA A 29 -1.09 -1.18 3.56
CA ALA A 29 -0.95 -2.50 2.93
C ALA A 29 -0.54 -3.55 3.97
N GLY A 30 0.45 -3.23 4.83
CA GLY A 30 0.84 -4.07 5.96
C GLY A 30 -0.33 -4.44 6.87
N LYS A 31 -1.15 -3.46 7.28
CA LYS A 31 -2.35 -3.71 8.09
C LYS A 31 -3.37 -4.60 7.40
N PHE A 32 -3.55 -4.46 6.09
CA PHE A 32 -4.44 -5.31 5.31
C PHE A 32 -3.90 -6.73 5.18
N ARG A 33 -2.59 -6.91 4.97
CA ARG A 33 -1.94 -8.23 4.99
C ARG A 33 -2.14 -8.94 6.34
N GLU A 34 -1.94 -8.24 7.45
CA GLU A 34 -2.21 -8.80 8.78
C GLU A 34 -3.67 -9.21 8.97
N LYS A 35 -4.62 -8.35 8.55
CA LYS A 35 -6.05 -8.66 8.63
C LYS A 35 -6.43 -9.85 7.75
N SER A 36 -5.84 -9.95 6.57
CA SER A 36 -6.01 -11.08 5.66
C SER A 36 -5.50 -12.37 6.32
N GLN A 37 -4.28 -12.39 6.84
CA GLN A 37 -3.71 -13.54 7.56
C GLN A 37 -4.59 -13.98 8.74
N ARG A 38 -5.05 -13.03 9.59
CA ARG A 38 -5.98 -13.34 10.69
C ARG A 38 -7.30 -13.91 10.19
N ALA A 39 -7.80 -13.46 9.03
CA ALA A 39 -9.00 -14.02 8.43
C ALA A 39 -8.76 -15.47 7.95
N ALA A 40 -7.62 -15.76 7.33
CA ALA A 40 -7.23 -17.11 6.94
C ALA A 40 -7.13 -18.06 8.15
N GLU A 41 -6.54 -17.61 9.26
CA GLU A 41 -6.50 -18.38 10.51
C GLU A 41 -7.91 -18.68 11.06
N ARG A 42 -8.81 -17.70 10.98
CA ARG A 42 -10.22 -17.88 11.40
C ARG A 42 -10.98 -18.84 10.51
N VAL A 43 -10.63 -19.00 9.24
CA VAL A 43 -11.21 -20.06 8.38
C VAL A 43 -10.93 -21.44 8.98
N LYS A 44 -9.71 -21.66 9.50
CA LYS A 44 -9.28 -22.95 10.06
C LYS A 44 -10.01 -23.32 11.35
N THR A 45 -10.39 -22.31 12.16
CA THR A 45 -10.99 -22.52 13.48
C THR A 45 -12.51 -22.32 13.52
N ALA A 46 -13.12 -21.81 12.45
CA ALA A 46 -14.55 -21.53 12.40
C ALA A 46 -15.41 -22.80 12.35
N LYS A 47 -16.35 -22.89 13.31
CA LYS A 47 -17.39 -23.90 13.34
C LYS A 47 -18.55 -23.50 12.42
N GLY A 48 -18.70 -24.22 11.32
CA GLY A 48 -19.80 -24.05 10.36
C GLY A 48 -19.40 -23.37 9.06
N GLU A 49 -20.03 -23.81 7.97
CA GLU A 49 -19.66 -23.40 6.61
C GLU A 49 -19.91 -21.91 6.34
N SER A 50 -21.02 -21.37 6.84
CA SER A 50 -21.35 -19.95 6.70
C SER A 50 -20.25 -19.04 7.30
N LYS A 51 -19.75 -19.37 8.50
CA LYS A 51 -18.66 -18.62 9.13
C LYS A 51 -17.35 -18.77 8.37
N ARG A 52 -17.04 -19.97 7.87
CA ARG A 52 -15.86 -20.19 7.01
C ARG A 52 -15.94 -19.37 5.73
N ALA A 53 -17.08 -19.34 5.05
CA ALA A 53 -17.31 -18.55 3.84
C ALA A 53 -17.10 -17.05 4.10
N MET A 54 -17.64 -16.52 5.21
CA MET A 54 -17.43 -15.13 5.60
C MET A 54 -15.95 -14.82 5.85
N HIS A 55 -15.22 -15.70 6.54
CA HIS A 55 -13.79 -15.50 6.77
C HIS A 55 -12.95 -15.62 5.50
N ARG A 56 -13.30 -16.53 4.57
CA ARG A 56 -12.67 -16.60 3.23
C ARG A 56 -12.88 -15.30 2.46
N ARG A 57 -14.11 -14.77 2.43
CA ARG A 57 -14.39 -13.50 1.76
C ARG A 57 -13.60 -12.33 2.36
N ARG A 58 -13.44 -12.31 3.68
CA ARG A 58 -12.59 -11.29 4.35
C ARG A 58 -11.12 -11.45 4.02
N PHE A 59 -10.62 -12.68 3.94
CA PHE A 59 -9.25 -12.96 3.52
C PHE A 59 -8.97 -12.38 2.13
N GLU A 60 -9.84 -12.67 1.16
CA GLU A 60 -9.78 -12.14 -0.22
C GLU A 60 -9.81 -10.61 -0.20
N LEU A 61 -10.85 -10.00 0.37
CA LEU A 61 -11.01 -8.53 0.36
C LEU A 61 -9.83 -7.79 0.98
N TYR A 62 -9.27 -8.31 2.07
CA TYR A 62 -8.08 -7.70 2.68
C TYR A 62 -6.81 -7.98 1.86
N GLY A 63 -6.70 -9.14 1.20
CA GLY A 63 -5.61 -9.43 0.28
C GLY A 63 -5.60 -8.49 -0.92
N ASP A 64 -6.74 -8.37 -1.59
CA ASP A 64 -6.93 -7.50 -2.76
C ASP A 64 -6.65 -6.02 -2.41
N ALA A 65 -7.13 -5.56 -1.25
CA ALA A 65 -6.86 -4.20 -0.78
C ALA A 65 -5.37 -3.95 -0.49
N ALA A 66 -4.65 -4.94 0.04
CA ALA A 66 -3.21 -4.83 0.21
C ALA A 66 -2.49 -4.76 -1.14
N GLN A 67 -2.91 -5.59 -2.09
CA GLN A 67 -2.34 -5.64 -3.42
C GLN A 67 -2.54 -4.33 -4.19
N ASP A 68 -3.75 -3.74 -4.18
CA ASP A 68 -4.00 -2.44 -4.82
C ASP A 68 -3.08 -1.34 -4.27
N LEU A 69 -2.81 -1.36 -2.96
CA LEU A 69 -1.89 -0.41 -2.35
C LEU A 69 -0.43 -0.65 -2.75
N ASP A 70 0.00 -1.92 -2.80
CA ASP A 70 1.34 -2.27 -3.27
C ASP A 70 1.54 -1.86 -4.74
N GLU A 71 0.54 -2.08 -5.60
CA GLU A 71 0.55 -1.67 -7.02
C GLU A 71 0.67 -0.14 -7.16
N ARG A 72 -0.07 0.63 -6.34
CA ARG A 72 0.06 2.10 -6.30
C ARG A 72 1.47 2.53 -5.86
N VAL A 73 2.06 1.85 -4.88
CA VAL A 73 3.44 2.15 -4.45
C VAL A 73 4.42 1.91 -5.59
N GLN A 74 4.29 0.80 -6.32
CA GLN A 74 5.13 0.52 -7.47
C GLN A 74 4.97 1.56 -8.57
N ALA A 75 3.72 1.92 -8.92
CA ALA A 75 3.45 2.94 -9.92
C ALA A 75 4.08 4.31 -9.56
N VAL A 76 4.02 4.70 -8.29
CA VAL A 76 4.65 5.94 -7.80
C VAL A 76 6.18 5.86 -7.89
N ARG A 77 6.78 4.72 -7.49
CA ARG A 77 8.23 4.51 -7.57
C ARG A 77 8.73 4.55 -9.01
N THR A 78 8.09 3.82 -9.91
CA THR A 78 8.43 3.82 -11.35
C THR A 78 8.34 5.22 -11.94
N ARG A 79 7.29 5.98 -11.63
CA ARG A 79 7.17 7.37 -12.10
C ARG A 79 8.29 8.27 -11.54
N HIS A 80 8.67 8.08 -10.28
CA HIS A 80 9.75 8.86 -9.66
C HIS A 80 11.11 8.54 -10.29
N GLU A 81 11.39 7.27 -10.56
CA GLU A 81 12.60 6.82 -11.28
C GLU A 81 12.68 7.46 -12.67
N GLN A 82 11.58 7.40 -13.45
CA GLN A 82 11.50 8.02 -14.77
C GLN A 82 11.59 9.55 -14.78
N SER A 83 11.27 10.20 -13.67
CA SER A 83 11.36 11.67 -13.54
C SER A 83 12.73 12.14 -13.02
N SER A 84 13.60 11.19 -12.65
CA SER A 84 14.94 11.43 -12.08
C SER A 84 16.07 11.21 -13.11
N GLU A 85 15.75 10.64 -14.28
CA GLU A 85 16.60 10.60 -15.48
C GLU A 85 16.47 11.87 -16.33
#